data_AF-A0A840LES3-F1
#
_entry.id   AF-A0A840LES3-F1
#
_cell.length_a   1.000
_cell.length_b   1.000
_cell.length_c   1.000
_cell.angle_alpha   90.00
_cell.angle_beta   90.00
_cell.angle_gamma   90.00
#
_symmetry.space_group_name_H-M   'P 1'
#
loop_
_entity.id
_entity.type
_entity.pdbx_description
1 polymer ?
#
loop_
_entity_poly.entity_id
_entity_poly.type
_entity_poly.pdbx_seq_one_letter_code
_entity_poly.pdbx_strand_id
1 'polypeptide(L)' 'MTCWVGVASRDHVKAAIEGGFAQAGHGKMAPVKRLKRGDDILYYSQREG' A
#
# COMPACT_ATOMS: atom_id res chain seq x y z
N MET A 1 8.37 -14.87 3.89
CA MET A 1 8.06 -13.79 2.93
C MET A 1 6.55 -13.71 2.84
N THR A 2 5.97 -12.58 3.23
CA THR A 2 4.52 -12.35 3.18
C THR A 2 4.24 -11.28 2.14
N CYS A 3 3.17 -11.43 1.37
CA CYS A 3 2.66 -10.37 0.51
C CYS A 3 1.43 -9.73 1.15
N TRP A 4 1.42 -8.40 1.19
CA TRP A 4 0.29 -7.57 1.63
C TRP A 4 -0.40 -6.98 0.41
N VAL A 5 -1.72 -6.84 0.48
CA VAL A 5 -2.48 -6.15 -0.57
C VAL A 5 -3.12 -4.90 0.02
N GLY A 6 -2.73 -3.74 -0.51
CA GLY A 6 -3.37 -2.45 -0.27
C GLY A 6 -4.36 -2.14 -1.39
N VAL A 7 -5.52 -1.59 -1.04
CA VAL A 7 -6.49 -1.07 -2.02
C VAL A 7 -6.41 0.44 -2.03
N ALA A 8 -6.09 1.04 -3.18
CA ALA A 8 -5.95 2.49 -3.35
C ALA A 8 -6.23 2.90 -4.81
N SER A 9 -6.65 4.15 -5.04
CA SER A 9 -6.81 4.68 -6.39
C SER A 9 -5.47 4.70 -7.13
N ARG A 10 -5.51 4.61 -8.47
CA ARG A 10 -4.30 4.61 -9.30
C ARG A 10 -3.45 5.86 -9.06
N ASP A 11 -4.09 7.01 -8.90
CA ASP A 11 -3.39 8.28 -8.70
C ASP A 11 -2.70 8.37 -7.34
N HIS A 12 -3.32 7.82 -6.28
CA HIS A 12 -2.64 7.71 -4.98
C HIS A 12 -1.42 6.79 -5.04
N VAL A 13 -1.52 5.67 -5.78
CA VAL A 13 -0.38 4.75 -5.97
C VAL A 13 0.75 5.44 -6.75
N LYS A 14 0.44 6.20 -7.80
CA LYS A 14 1.45 6.96 -8.55
C LYS A 14 2.17 7.98 -7.67
N ALA A 15 1.43 8.75 -6.87
CA ALA A 15 2.01 9.73 -5.96
C ALA A 15 2.89 9.06 -4.89
N ALA A 16 2.48 7.90 -4.38
CA ALA A 16 3.26 7.09 -3.44
C ALA A 16 4.58 6.57 -4.05
N ILE A 17 4.54 6.10 -5.31
CA ILE A 17 5.74 5.67 -6.05
C ILE A 17 6.71 6.84 -6.23
N GLU A 18 6.22 7.99 -6.69
CA GLU A 18 7.04 9.20 -6.88
C GLU A 18 7.65 9.68 -5.56
N GLY A 19 6.88 9.63 -4.46
CA GLY A 19 7.33 9.99 -3.13
C GLY A 19 8.19 8.95 -2.42
N GLY A 20 8.34 7.74 -2.97
CA GLY A 20 9.12 6.67 -2.37
C GLY A 20 8.56 6.13 -1.05
N PHE A 21 7.23 6.16 -0.87
CA PHE A 21 6.57 5.65 0.34
C PHE A 21 5.37 4.75 0.02
N ALA A 22 4.91 3.98 1.01
CA ALA A 22 3.65 3.25 0.96
C ALA A 22 2.76 3.71 2.12
N GLN A 23 1.50 3.98 1.84
CA GLN A 23 0.49 4.28 2.86
C GLN A 23 -0.68 3.30 2.74
N ALA A 24 -1.04 2.67 3.85
CA ALA A 24 -2.15 1.73 3.90
C ALA A 24 -2.90 1.86 5.24
N GLY A 25 -4.14 1.38 5.27
CA GLY A 25 -4.93 1.33 6.50
C GLY A 25 -5.47 2.68 6.98
N HIS A 26 -5.56 3.71 6.12
CA HIS A 26 -6.12 5.03 6.45
C HIS A 26 -5.57 5.64 7.77
N GLY A 27 -4.26 5.50 8.00
CA GLY A 27 -3.60 6.01 9.22
C GLY A 27 -3.69 5.09 10.45
N LYS A 28 -4.32 3.91 10.34
CA LYS A 28 -4.36 2.93 11.43
C LYS A 28 -2.99 2.26 11.60
N MET A 29 -2.43 2.41 12.79
CA MET A 29 -1.11 1.86 13.16
C MET A 29 -1.07 0.33 13.26
N ALA A 30 -2.14 -0.29 13.80
CA ALA A 30 -2.18 -1.73 14.07
C ALA A 30 -1.85 -2.63 12.87
N PRO A 31 -2.43 -2.45 11.66
CA PRO A 31 -2.06 -3.26 10.50
C PRO A 31 -0.63 -2.98 10.02
N VAL A 32 -0.17 -1.72 10.05
CA VAL A 32 1.17 -1.33 9.59
C VAL A 32 2.26 -1.91 10.50
N LYS A 33 2.04 -1.98 11.81
CA LYS A 33 2.99 -2.57 12.79
C LYS A 33 3.31 -4.05 12.55
N ARG A 34 2.50 -4.75 11.74
CA ARG A 34 2.72 -6.17 11.41
C ARG A 34 3.69 -6.36 10.24
N LEU A 35 3.96 -5.32 9.46
CA LEU A 35 4.94 -5.38 8.37
C LEU A 35 6.33 -5.62 8.93
N LYS A 36 7.06 -6.52 8.29
CA LYS A 36 8.45 -6.82 8.60
C LYS A 36 9.35 -6.51 7.41
N ARG A 37 10.63 -6.27 7.68
CA ARG A 37 11.62 -6.13 6.61
C ARG A 37 11.61 -7.39 5.74
N GLY A 38 11.47 -7.22 4.42
CA GLY A 38 11.37 -8.32 3.46
C GLY A 38 9.95 -8.83 3.20
N ASP A 39 8.91 -8.21 3.78
CA ASP A 39 7.55 -8.35 3.27
C ASP A 39 7.37 -7.47 2.02
N ASP A 40 6.55 -7.94 1.08
CA ASP A 40 6.16 -7.17 -0.10
C ASP A 40 4.78 -6.54 0.08
N ILE A 41 4.56 -5.41 -0.60
CA ILE A 41 3.26 -4.73 -0.67
C ILE A 41 2.85 -4.61 -2.14
N LEU A 42 1.72 -5.20 -2.49
CA LEU A 42 1.05 -5.00 -3.77
C LEU A 42 -0.09 -4.01 -3.60
N TYR A 43 -0.21 -3.07 -4.53
CA TYR A 43 -1.37 -2.20 -4.62
C TYR A 43 -2.33 -2.68 -5.70
N TYR A 44 -3.59 -2.89 -5.32
CA TYR A 44 -4.70 -3.09 -6.23
C TYR A 44 -5.48 -1.79 -6.37
N SER A 45 -5.59 -1.31 -7.61
CA SER A 45 -6.46 -0.19 -7.95
C SER A 45 -7.67 -0.71 -8.71
N GLN A 46 -8.86 -0.31 -8.25
CA GLN A 46 -10.10 -0.60 -8.97
C GLN A 46 -10.07 0.02 -10.37
N ARG A 47 -10.76 -0.60 -11.32
CA ARG A 47 -10.91 -0.06 -12.67
C ARG A 47 -11.75 1.20 -12.61
N GLU A 48 -11.31 2.25 -13.29
CA GLU A 48 -12.11 3.45 -13.52
C GLU A 48 -13.16 3.12 -14.60
N GLY A 49 -14.37 3.66 -14.42
CA GLY A 49 -15.50 3.49 -15.35
C GLY A 49 -15.44 4.45 -16.51
#